data_AF-A0A2G8KXS4-F1
#
_entry.id   AF-A0A2G8KXS4-F1
#
_cell.length_a   1.000
_cell.length_b   1.000
_cell.length_c   1.000
_cell.angle_alpha   90.00
_cell.angle_beta   90.00
_cell.angle_gamma   90.00
#
_symmetry.space_group_name_H-M   'P 1'
#
loop_
_entity.id
_entity.type
_entity.pdbx_description
1 polymer ?
#
loop_
_entity_poly.entity_id
_entity_poly.type
_entity_poly.pdbx_seq_one_letter_code
_entity_poly.pdbx_strand_id
1 'polypeptide(L)'
;MAAAPPVSPPPTPMMYQKDINFVADFLEENFSQDFSETKSGFTLEHVGQYFKKEDLSHPFTGSSNPWLDFLEAHPEVKSSMFIFPNHREKSLLQLHDALIETVSEVLIKTGHMCGQSVIVKDVYPLYKSVETPESLSSKYQQFMVQHIPSDGNLVYTVFIDSKPPVDSLYFMKHSLTQSPNLQLVRLQFGVLGSSLNQSTVSQSSVNRCQKHRVLDAAFYDDTTLSILLQEADDTVQDSVLCQLPICSLDDKTSSLPTNSQGTVLTESQDILTVDAGELVSHYHRLENLRALKFAVSGSRKVSSVLFLNGRRIRLFDMDTEEEEDPSTMDSSMNLTQSESDISQNITTESIDI
;
A
#
# COMPACT_ATOMS: atom_id res chain seq x y z
N MET A 1 43.94 56.03 51.78
CA MET A 1 43.55 55.25 50.58
C MET A 1 42.60 56.10 49.76
N ALA A 2 43.09 56.70 48.67
CA ALA A 2 42.26 57.42 47.71
C ALA A 2 42.26 56.59 46.42
N ALA A 3 41.07 56.21 45.96
CA ALA A 3 40.86 55.38 44.77
C ALA A 3 41.08 56.20 43.50
N ALA A 4 41.81 55.63 42.54
CA ALA A 4 42.07 56.21 41.22
C ALA A 4 40.78 56.20 40.36
N PRO A 5 40.60 57.18 39.45
CA PRO A 5 39.44 57.23 38.57
C PRO A 5 39.50 56.14 37.48
N PRO A 6 38.34 55.69 36.95
CA PRO A 6 38.29 54.65 35.93
C PRO A 6 38.84 55.14 34.59
N VAL A 7 39.74 54.34 34.02
CA VAL A 7 40.32 54.53 32.69
C VAL A 7 39.27 54.21 31.63
N SER A 8 38.96 55.18 30.76
CA SER A 8 38.11 54.96 29.58
C SER A 8 38.77 53.99 28.60
N PRO A 9 38.02 53.07 27.96
CA PRO A 9 38.59 52.15 26.97
C PRO A 9 39.14 52.94 25.76
N PRO A 10 40.21 52.44 25.11
CA PRO A 10 40.79 53.10 23.95
C PRO A 10 39.78 53.18 22.79
N PRO A 11 39.84 54.24 21.97
CA PRO A 11 38.94 54.40 20.82
C PRO A 11 39.12 53.23 19.85
N THR A 12 38.00 52.67 19.39
CA THR A 12 37.96 51.65 18.33
C THR A 12 38.63 52.17 17.06
N PRO A 13 39.28 51.29 16.26
CA PRO A 13 39.99 51.71 15.05
C PRO A 13 39.04 52.47 14.11
N MET A 14 39.53 53.59 13.55
CA MET A 14 38.83 54.40 12.56
C MET A 14 38.30 53.52 11.43
N MET A 15 36.99 53.58 11.18
CA MET A 15 36.36 53.02 9.98
C MET A 15 37.10 53.52 8.73
N TYR A 16 37.37 52.62 7.78
CA TYR A 16 38.00 53.01 6.51
C TYR A 16 37.00 53.82 5.67
N GLN A 17 37.47 54.67 4.75
CA GLN A 17 36.58 55.47 3.88
C GLN A 17 35.55 54.62 3.12
N LYS A 18 35.90 53.37 2.78
CA LYS A 18 34.97 52.40 2.17
C LYS A 18 33.85 51.98 3.10
N ASP A 19 34.13 51.84 4.40
CA ASP A 19 33.12 51.51 5.41
C ASP A 19 32.18 52.70 5.63
N ILE A 20 32.72 53.92 5.60
CA ILE A 20 31.93 55.16 5.70
C ILE A 20 31.00 55.28 4.48
N ASN A 21 31.52 55.02 3.27
CA ASN A 21 30.70 55.03 2.06
C ASN A 21 29.66 53.91 2.09
N PHE A 22 30.02 52.71 2.53
CA PHE A 22 29.07 51.60 2.69
C PHE A 22 27.95 51.93 3.67
N VAL A 23 28.26 52.58 4.80
CA VAL A 23 27.24 53.04 5.76
C VAL A 23 26.38 54.14 5.16
N ALA A 24 26.95 55.06 4.37
CA ALA A 24 26.18 56.09 3.69
C ALA A 24 25.22 55.50 2.64
N ASP A 25 25.71 54.60 1.79
CA ASP A 25 24.92 53.87 0.79
C ASP A 25 23.81 53.05 1.49
N PHE A 26 24.15 52.37 2.59
CA PHE A 26 23.19 51.62 3.38
C PHE A 26 22.08 52.52 3.96
N LEU A 27 22.44 53.69 4.49
CA LEU A 27 21.47 54.65 5.02
C LEU A 27 20.59 55.24 3.91
N GLU A 28 21.17 55.55 2.75
CA GLU A 28 20.43 56.07 1.61
C GLU A 28 19.44 55.04 1.05
N GLU A 29 19.86 53.79 0.88
CA GLU A 29 19.02 52.72 0.33
C GLU A 29 17.87 52.30 1.26
N ASN A 30 18.07 52.37 2.59
CA ASN A 30 17.09 51.85 3.56
C ASN A 30 16.25 52.92 4.26
N PHE A 31 16.60 54.22 4.15
CA PHE A 31 15.89 55.30 4.85
C PHE A 31 15.37 56.42 3.93
N SER A 32 15.49 56.27 2.61
CA SER A 32 14.98 57.25 1.63
C SER A 32 13.48 57.14 1.35
N GLN A 33 12.79 56.10 1.83
CA GLN A 33 11.34 55.95 1.72
C GLN A 33 10.62 56.21 3.05
N ASP A 34 9.56 57.03 2.95
CA ASP A 34 8.82 57.70 4.02
C ASP A 34 8.73 56.94 5.35
N PHE A 35 9.37 57.51 6.37
CA PHE A 35 9.04 57.24 7.77
C PHE A 35 7.59 57.66 8.03
N SER A 36 6.66 56.73 7.88
CA SER A 36 5.37 56.83 8.54
C SER A 36 5.61 56.66 10.05
N GLU A 37 5.28 57.67 10.85
CA GLU A 37 5.45 57.70 12.32
C GLU A 37 4.83 56.51 13.09
N THR A 38 4.10 55.61 12.40
CA THR A 38 3.42 54.45 12.99
C THR A 38 4.14 53.11 12.81
N LYS A 39 5.20 53.02 11.98
CA LYS A 39 5.99 51.78 11.81
C LYS A 39 7.42 51.96 12.33
N SER A 40 7.57 51.81 13.65
CA SER A 40 8.87 51.63 14.31
C SER A 40 9.36 50.20 14.06
N GLY A 41 10.08 49.98 12.97
CA GLY A 41 10.68 48.68 12.67
C GLY A 41 11.66 48.77 11.51
N PHE A 42 12.95 48.66 11.82
CA PHE A 42 14.00 48.40 10.84
C PHE A 42 13.87 46.95 10.40
N THR A 43 13.33 46.72 9.20
CA THR A 43 13.25 45.37 8.62
C THR A 43 14.23 45.27 7.47
N LEU A 44 14.98 44.17 7.41
CA LEU A 44 15.70 43.69 6.22
C LEU A 44 14.70 43.33 5.10
N GLU A 45 13.82 44.26 4.76
CA GLU A 45 12.64 44.12 3.91
C GLU A 45 12.99 43.84 2.46
N HIS A 46 14.12 44.39 1.99
CA HIS A 46 14.69 44.12 0.67
C HIS A 46 15.03 42.65 0.44
N VAL A 47 15.42 41.92 1.50
CA VAL A 47 15.66 40.46 1.44
C VAL A 47 14.36 39.71 1.73
N GLY A 48 13.58 40.19 2.70
CA GLY A 48 12.33 39.56 3.12
C GLY A 48 11.28 39.43 2.01
N GLN A 49 11.20 40.40 1.09
CA GLN A 49 10.25 40.37 -0.03
C GLN A 49 10.37 39.13 -0.93
N TYR A 50 11.57 38.54 -1.06
CA TYR A 50 11.76 37.32 -1.86
C TYR A 50 11.16 36.07 -1.20
N PHE A 51 10.97 36.09 0.12
CA PHE A 51 10.44 34.96 0.91
C PHE A 51 8.97 35.12 1.26
N LYS A 52 8.27 36.11 0.70
CA LYS A 52 6.84 36.28 0.85
C LYS A 52 6.15 35.91 -0.45
N LYS A 53 4.96 35.31 -0.38
CA LYS A 53 4.19 34.92 -1.57
C LYS A 53 3.37 36.09 -2.12
N GLU A 54 4.06 37.19 -2.36
CA GLU A 54 3.53 38.43 -2.93
C GLU A 54 4.53 39.00 -3.95
N ASP A 55 4.10 39.95 -4.76
CA ASP A 55 4.99 40.63 -5.69
C ASP A 55 5.99 41.52 -4.94
N LEU A 56 7.17 41.73 -5.51
CA LEU A 56 8.25 42.50 -4.89
C LEU A 56 7.85 43.97 -4.74
N SER A 57 8.00 44.52 -3.53
CA SER A 57 7.77 45.94 -3.26
C SER A 57 8.89 46.82 -3.82
N HIS A 58 10.12 46.29 -3.84
CA HIS A 58 11.31 46.95 -4.40
C HIS A 58 11.94 46.02 -5.45
N PRO A 59 11.40 45.97 -6.67
CA PRO A 59 11.96 45.17 -7.75
C PRO A 59 13.31 45.72 -8.21
N PHE A 60 14.22 44.83 -8.61
CA PHE A 60 15.51 45.22 -9.13
C PHE A 60 15.36 45.92 -10.49
N THR A 61 15.73 47.20 -10.56
CA THR A 61 15.58 48.04 -11.76
C THR A 61 16.69 47.82 -12.79
N GLY A 62 17.84 47.28 -12.39
CA GLY A 62 18.88 46.81 -13.31
C GLY A 62 19.51 47.86 -14.22
N SER A 63 19.38 49.15 -13.86
CA SER A 63 19.73 50.34 -14.66
C SER A 63 21.23 50.53 -14.98
N SER A 64 22.04 49.48 -14.89
CA SER A 64 23.47 49.47 -15.21
C SER A 64 23.98 48.08 -15.63
N ASN A 65 23.08 47.16 -15.99
CA ASN A 65 23.48 45.79 -16.34
C ASN A 65 23.59 45.62 -17.88
N PRO A 66 24.82 45.50 -18.43
CA PRO A 66 25.02 45.42 -19.89
C PRO A 66 24.33 44.21 -20.55
N TRP A 67 24.09 43.15 -19.78
CA TRP A 67 23.39 41.96 -20.27
C TRP A 67 21.89 42.22 -20.43
N LEU A 68 21.28 42.97 -19.51
CA LEU A 68 19.86 43.34 -19.63
C LEU A 68 19.66 44.31 -20.78
N ASP A 69 20.56 45.28 -20.94
CA ASP A 69 20.56 46.22 -22.08
C ASP A 69 20.69 45.47 -23.41
N PHE A 70 21.59 44.48 -23.48
CA PHE A 70 21.75 43.63 -24.65
C PHE A 70 20.49 42.83 -24.98
N LEU A 71 19.85 42.20 -23.98
CA LEU A 71 18.62 41.43 -24.18
C LEU A 71 17.44 42.31 -24.58
N GLU A 72 17.36 43.54 -24.08
CA GLU A 72 16.33 44.51 -24.47
C GLU A 72 16.54 45.01 -25.91
N ALA A 73 17.79 45.18 -26.33
CA ALA A 73 18.15 45.55 -27.71
C ALA A 73 17.95 44.41 -28.74
N HIS A 74 17.92 43.14 -28.29
CA HIS A 74 17.82 41.96 -29.16
C HIS A 74 16.63 41.06 -28.77
N PRO A 75 15.38 41.41 -29.17
CA PRO A 75 14.19 40.65 -28.83
C PRO A 75 14.22 39.17 -29.27
N GLU A 76 14.91 38.86 -30.36
CA GLU A 76 15.07 37.47 -30.85
C GLU A 76 15.89 36.59 -29.90
N VAL A 77 16.89 37.18 -29.23
CA VAL A 77 17.67 36.47 -28.21
C VAL A 77 16.84 36.34 -26.94
N LYS A 78 16.08 37.37 -26.57
CA LYS A 78 15.22 37.37 -25.39
C LYS A 78 14.07 36.35 -25.48
N SER A 79 13.55 36.08 -26.67
CA SER A 79 12.49 35.08 -26.90
C SER A 79 13.02 33.66 -27.17
N SER A 80 14.34 33.47 -27.20
CA SER A 80 14.99 32.17 -27.41
C SER A 80 14.64 31.19 -26.30
N MET A 81 14.40 29.93 -26.66
CA MET A 81 14.17 28.83 -25.70
C MET A 81 15.36 28.51 -24.79
N PHE A 82 16.54 29.08 -25.07
CA PHE A 82 17.76 28.88 -24.31
C PHE A 82 17.99 29.96 -23.23
N ILE A 83 17.15 31.01 -23.20
CA ILE A 83 17.24 32.08 -22.21
C ILE A 83 16.07 31.94 -21.24
N PHE A 84 16.37 31.88 -19.94
CA PHE A 84 15.33 31.85 -18.93
C PHE A 84 14.61 33.22 -18.87
N PRO A 85 13.26 33.23 -18.85
CA PRO A 85 12.52 34.46 -18.72
C PRO A 85 12.81 35.12 -17.37
N ASN A 86 13.09 36.43 -17.41
CA ASN A 86 13.35 37.21 -16.20
C ASN A 86 12.04 37.81 -15.66
N HIS A 87 11.64 37.39 -14.46
CA HIS A 87 10.45 37.87 -13.76
C HIS A 87 10.85 38.84 -12.63
N ARG A 88 11.09 40.11 -12.98
CA ARG A 88 11.64 41.13 -12.06
C ARG A 88 10.72 41.52 -10.88
N GLU A 89 9.45 41.20 -10.97
CA GLU A 89 8.41 41.61 -9.99
C GLU A 89 7.97 40.45 -9.09
N LYS A 90 8.39 39.21 -9.36
CA LYS A 90 7.94 38.03 -8.60
C LYS A 90 8.91 37.68 -7.48
N SER A 91 8.37 37.26 -6.35
CA SER A 91 9.14 36.65 -5.25
C SER A 91 9.71 35.29 -5.64
N LEU A 92 10.73 34.85 -4.87
CA LEU A 92 11.34 33.54 -5.07
C LEU A 92 10.34 32.41 -4.83
N LEU A 93 9.45 32.57 -3.85
CA LEU A 93 8.39 31.58 -3.57
C LEU A 93 7.40 31.43 -4.73
N GLN A 94 6.97 32.54 -5.36
CA GLN A 94 6.09 32.46 -6.53
C GLN A 94 6.77 31.74 -7.71
N LEU A 95 8.06 31.99 -7.94
CA LEU A 95 8.82 31.32 -9.01
C LEU A 95 9.07 29.86 -8.70
N HIS A 96 9.36 29.53 -7.44
CA HIS A 96 9.45 28.15 -6.97
C HIS A 96 8.13 27.41 -7.22
N ASP A 97 7.00 27.98 -6.82
CA ASP A 97 5.69 27.34 -6.97
C ASP A 97 5.33 27.14 -8.44
N ALA A 98 5.59 28.13 -9.30
CA ALA A 98 5.38 28.00 -10.74
C ALA A 98 6.26 26.91 -11.37
N LEU A 99 7.50 26.77 -10.91
CA LEU A 99 8.40 25.70 -11.35
C LEU A 99 7.86 24.32 -10.92
N ILE A 100 7.48 24.18 -9.64
CA ILE A 100 6.91 22.93 -9.12
C ILE A 100 5.61 22.57 -9.84
N GLU A 101 4.73 23.53 -10.09
CA GLU A 101 3.51 23.34 -10.86
C GLU A 101 3.81 22.82 -12.26
N THR A 102 4.72 23.47 -12.99
CA THR A 102 5.12 23.04 -14.33
C THR A 102 5.71 21.62 -14.33
N VAL A 103 6.57 21.29 -13.37
CA VAL A 103 7.15 19.94 -13.24
C VAL A 103 6.06 18.91 -12.92
N SER A 104 5.14 19.25 -12.02
CA SER A 104 4.02 18.41 -11.63
C SER A 104 3.10 18.12 -12.82
N GLU A 105 2.77 19.13 -13.61
CA GLU A 105 1.95 18.98 -14.83
C GLU A 105 2.56 17.98 -15.81
N VAL A 106 3.89 18.06 -16.04
CA VAL A 106 4.58 17.11 -16.93
C VAL A 106 4.52 15.67 -16.40
N LEU A 107 4.70 15.49 -15.09
CA LEU A 107 4.62 14.17 -14.45
C LEU A 107 3.20 13.60 -14.48
N ILE A 108 2.19 14.42 -14.18
CA ILE A 108 0.77 14.03 -14.24
C ILE A 108 0.37 13.66 -15.67
N LYS A 109 0.78 14.47 -16.65
CA LYS A 109 0.52 14.20 -18.07
C LYS A 109 1.08 12.84 -18.48
N THR A 110 2.26 12.46 -17.99
CA THR A 110 2.85 11.15 -18.27
C THR A 110 1.96 10.02 -17.74
N GLY A 111 1.49 10.13 -16.49
CA GLY A 111 0.54 9.17 -15.91
C GLY A 111 -0.76 9.06 -16.71
N HIS A 112 -1.31 10.19 -17.15
CA HIS A 112 -2.50 10.22 -17.99
C HIS A 112 -2.29 9.54 -19.35
N MET A 113 -1.17 9.81 -20.03
CA MET A 113 -0.84 9.19 -21.31
C MET A 113 -0.66 7.67 -21.18
N CYS A 114 -0.01 7.21 -20.11
CA CYS A 114 0.09 5.79 -19.79
C CYS A 114 -1.28 5.17 -19.50
N GLY A 115 -2.17 5.87 -18.77
CA GLY A 115 -3.53 5.39 -18.53
C GLY A 115 -4.35 5.26 -19.81
N GLN A 116 -4.20 6.21 -20.75
CA GLN A 116 -4.88 6.17 -22.05
C GLN A 116 -4.38 5.05 -22.98
N SER A 117 -3.16 4.55 -22.78
CA SER A 117 -2.64 3.41 -23.55
C SER A 117 -3.13 2.06 -23.04
N VAL A 118 -3.72 2.00 -21.84
CA VAL A 118 -4.33 0.78 -21.29
C VAL A 118 -5.68 0.55 -21.95
N ILE A 119 -5.77 -0.53 -22.72
CA ILE A 119 -7.02 -0.98 -23.34
C ILE A 119 -7.53 -2.23 -22.63
N VAL A 120 -8.84 -2.29 -22.41
CA VAL A 120 -9.50 -3.49 -21.90
C VAL A 120 -9.53 -4.53 -23.02
N LYS A 121 -8.78 -5.61 -22.84
CA LYS A 121 -8.71 -6.70 -23.82
C LYS A 121 -9.87 -7.68 -23.65
N ASP A 122 -10.08 -8.13 -22.42
CA ASP A 122 -11.07 -9.16 -22.07
C ASP A 122 -11.79 -8.78 -20.77
N VAL A 123 -13.08 -9.13 -20.67
CA VAL A 123 -13.90 -8.94 -19.45
C VAL A 123 -14.65 -10.24 -19.16
N TYR A 124 -14.46 -10.77 -17.95
CA TYR A 124 -15.08 -12.02 -17.52
C TYR A 124 -15.94 -11.79 -16.26
N PRO A 125 -17.27 -11.73 -16.38
CA PRO A 125 -18.15 -11.69 -15.23
C PRO A 125 -18.06 -13.02 -14.44
N LEU A 126 -17.54 -12.99 -13.21
CA LEU A 126 -17.29 -14.22 -12.45
C LEU A 126 -18.57 -14.82 -11.87
N TYR A 127 -19.27 -14.06 -11.02
CA TYR A 127 -20.50 -14.46 -10.32
C TYR A 127 -21.41 -13.24 -10.08
N LYS A 128 -22.68 -13.50 -9.73
CA LYS A 128 -23.60 -12.47 -9.21
C LYS A 128 -23.76 -12.68 -7.71
N SER A 129 -23.47 -11.66 -6.91
CA SER A 129 -23.72 -11.70 -5.48
C SER A 129 -25.19 -11.42 -5.19
N VAL A 130 -25.82 -12.28 -4.38
CA VAL A 130 -27.18 -12.05 -3.86
C VAL A 130 -27.05 -11.68 -2.38
N GLU A 131 -27.28 -10.42 -2.07
CA GLU A 131 -27.26 -9.94 -0.69
C GLU A 131 -28.63 -10.14 -0.04
N THR A 132 -28.68 -10.99 0.98
CA THR A 132 -29.81 -11.11 1.89
C THR A 132 -29.53 -10.34 3.20
N PRO A 133 -30.54 -9.90 3.95
CA PRO A 133 -30.33 -9.24 5.25
C PRO A 133 -29.49 -10.09 6.23
N GLU A 134 -29.65 -11.41 6.20
CA GLU A 134 -28.86 -12.36 6.99
C GLU A 134 -27.40 -12.46 6.50
N SER A 135 -27.18 -12.32 5.19
CA SER A 135 -25.84 -12.28 4.61
C SER A 135 -25.05 -11.06 5.09
N LEU A 136 -25.70 -9.90 5.27
CA LEU A 136 -25.03 -8.66 5.71
C LEU A 136 -24.47 -8.72 7.15
N SER A 137 -25.03 -9.57 8.02
CA SER A 137 -24.57 -9.72 9.41
C SER A 137 -23.50 -10.79 9.59
N SER A 138 -23.20 -11.58 8.55
CA SER A 138 -22.16 -12.60 8.60
C SER A 138 -20.76 -11.99 8.71
N LYS A 139 -19.93 -12.57 9.59
CA LYS A 139 -18.49 -12.24 9.66
C LYS A 139 -17.72 -12.74 8.43
N TYR A 140 -18.25 -13.75 7.75
CA TYR A 140 -17.66 -14.29 6.54
C TYR A 140 -17.91 -13.35 5.36
N GLN A 141 -16.88 -13.18 4.53
CA GLN A 141 -16.93 -12.35 3.34
C GLN A 141 -16.58 -13.21 2.14
N GLN A 142 -17.26 -12.97 1.02
CA GLN A 142 -16.81 -13.46 -0.28
C GLN A 142 -15.38 -12.96 -0.53
N PHE A 143 -14.57 -13.79 -1.19
CA PHE A 143 -13.20 -13.44 -1.52
C PHE A 143 -12.87 -13.83 -2.95
N MET A 144 -11.88 -13.11 -3.47
CA MET A 144 -11.18 -13.40 -4.70
C MET A 144 -9.72 -13.03 -4.45
N VAL A 145 -8.82 -13.95 -4.78
CA VAL A 145 -7.38 -13.76 -4.66
C VAL A 145 -6.74 -14.01 -6.02
N GLN A 146 -5.76 -13.19 -6.37
CA GLN A 146 -5.01 -13.31 -7.60
C GLN A 146 -3.54 -13.47 -7.30
N HIS A 147 -2.86 -14.27 -8.13
CA HIS A 147 -1.42 -14.47 -8.08
C HIS A 147 -0.84 -14.47 -9.48
N ILE A 148 0.28 -13.77 -9.63
CA ILE A 148 1.06 -13.75 -10.86
C ILE A 148 2.37 -14.46 -10.53
N PRO A 149 2.59 -15.68 -11.06
CA PRO A 149 3.84 -16.40 -10.85
C PRO A 149 5.04 -15.61 -11.36
N SER A 150 6.23 -15.99 -10.90
CA SER A 150 7.49 -15.31 -11.26
C SER A 150 7.77 -15.28 -12.77
N ASP A 151 7.15 -16.17 -13.56
CA ASP A 151 7.27 -16.19 -15.02
C ASP A 151 6.48 -15.07 -15.73
N GLY A 152 5.54 -14.42 -15.04
CA GLY A 152 4.73 -13.30 -15.51
C GLY A 152 3.78 -13.62 -16.66
N ASN A 153 3.65 -14.87 -17.09
CA ASN A 153 2.88 -15.24 -18.28
C ASN A 153 1.44 -15.67 -17.97
N LEU A 154 1.21 -16.03 -16.71
CA LEU A 154 -0.06 -16.54 -16.21
C LEU A 154 -0.57 -15.66 -15.07
N VAL A 155 -1.89 -15.58 -14.96
CA VAL A 155 -2.58 -15.04 -13.80
C VAL A 155 -3.47 -16.13 -13.25
N TYR A 156 -3.20 -16.57 -12.03
CA TYR A 156 -4.08 -17.45 -11.29
C TYR A 156 -5.09 -16.60 -10.52
N THR A 157 -6.36 -16.99 -10.57
CA THR A 157 -7.43 -16.35 -9.81
C THR A 157 -8.23 -17.43 -9.10
N VAL A 158 -8.41 -17.27 -7.80
CA VAL A 158 -9.23 -18.16 -6.97
C VAL A 158 -10.36 -17.35 -6.36
N PHE A 159 -11.59 -17.84 -6.46
CA PHE A 159 -12.75 -17.12 -5.97
C PHE A 159 -13.90 -18.04 -5.57
N ILE A 160 -14.84 -17.49 -4.80
CA ILE A 160 -16.09 -18.14 -4.41
C ILE A 160 -17.28 -17.29 -4.84
N ASP A 161 -18.41 -17.93 -5.17
CA ASP A 161 -19.60 -17.28 -5.72
C ASP A 161 -20.64 -16.87 -4.66
N SER A 162 -20.44 -17.29 -3.41
CA SER A 162 -21.35 -17.12 -2.27
C SER A 162 -20.55 -16.91 -0.98
N LYS A 163 -21.17 -16.42 0.10
CA LYS A 163 -20.43 -16.19 1.35
C LYS A 163 -20.03 -17.52 2.01
N PRO A 164 -18.81 -17.64 2.55
CA PRO A 164 -18.36 -18.84 3.23
C PRO A 164 -19.20 -19.16 4.48
N PRO A 165 -19.26 -20.44 4.90
CA PRO A 165 -18.69 -21.63 4.25
C PRO A 165 -19.42 -22.04 2.96
N VAL A 166 -18.66 -22.32 1.89
CA VAL A 166 -19.21 -22.73 0.58
C VAL A 166 -18.79 -24.14 0.18
N ASP A 167 -19.59 -24.80 -0.65
CA ASP A 167 -19.30 -26.18 -1.08
C ASP A 167 -18.29 -26.25 -2.22
N SER A 168 -17.97 -25.13 -2.86
CA SER A 168 -17.10 -25.13 -4.05
C SER A 168 -16.24 -23.87 -4.14
N LEU A 169 -15.02 -24.05 -4.63
CA LEU A 169 -14.04 -23.01 -4.94
C LEU A 169 -13.79 -23.01 -6.44
N TYR A 170 -13.59 -21.86 -7.07
CA TYR A 170 -13.25 -21.80 -8.48
C TYR A 170 -11.77 -21.45 -8.63
N PHE A 171 -11.05 -22.20 -9.45
CA PHE A 171 -9.67 -21.93 -9.83
C PHE A 171 -9.61 -21.60 -11.32
N MET A 172 -9.13 -20.40 -11.63
CA MET A 172 -9.05 -19.85 -12.97
C MET A 172 -7.59 -19.55 -13.33
N LYS A 173 -7.17 -20.00 -14.52
CA LYS A 173 -5.86 -19.77 -15.10
C LYS A 173 -6.02 -18.94 -16.36
N HIS A 174 -5.42 -17.75 -16.37
CA HIS A 174 -5.46 -16.82 -17.49
C HIS A 174 -4.07 -16.64 -18.08
N SER A 175 -3.88 -17.02 -19.35
CA SER A 175 -2.65 -16.79 -20.11
C SER A 175 -2.68 -15.42 -20.80
N LEU A 176 -1.60 -14.66 -20.60
CA LEU A 176 -1.43 -13.34 -21.23
C LEU A 176 -0.95 -13.44 -22.69
N THR A 177 -0.35 -14.57 -23.07
CA THR A 177 0.35 -14.75 -24.35
C THR A 177 -0.22 -15.86 -25.22
N GLN A 178 -0.88 -16.88 -24.65
CA GLN A 178 -1.32 -18.08 -25.36
C GLN A 178 -2.85 -18.21 -25.45
N SER A 179 -3.33 -18.96 -26.45
CA SER A 179 -4.73 -19.38 -26.58
C SER A 179 -4.87 -20.90 -26.36
N PRO A 180 -5.92 -21.39 -25.65
CA PRO A 180 -6.99 -20.64 -25.02
C PRO A 180 -6.45 -19.78 -23.87
N ASN A 181 -6.87 -18.52 -23.84
CA ASN A 181 -6.40 -17.57 -22.85
C ASN A 181 -6.98 -17.87 -21.48
N LEU A 182 -8.17 -18.50 -21.39
CA LEU A 182 -8.82 -18.76 -20.11
C LEU A 182 -9.14 -20.24 -19.90
N GLN A 183 -8.77 -20.74 -18.73
CA GLN A 183 -9.05 -22.07 -18.23
C GLN A 183 -9.70 -21.96 -16.84
N LEU A 184 -10.70 -22.78 -16.56
CA LEU A 184 -11.46 -22.76 -15.30
C LEU A 184 -11.74 -24.17 -14.80
N VAL A 185 -11.75 -24.35 -13.49
CA VAL A 185 -12.23 -25.57 -12.82
C VAL A 185 -12.97 -25.21 -11.53
N ARG A 186 -14.03 -25.95 -11.24
CA ARG A 186 -14.73 -25.92 -9.95
C ARG A 186 -14.17 -27.04 -9.07
N LEU A 187 -13.67 -26.67 -7.90
CA LEU A 187 -13.08 -27.56 -6.91
C LEU A 187 -14.07 -27.82 -5.78
N GLN A 188 -14.25 -29.09 -5.45
CA GLN A 188 -14.92 -29.56 -4.24
C GLN A 188 -13.92 -30.35 -3.41
N PHE A 189 -14.18 -30.49 -2.10
CA PHE A 189 -13.25 -31.15 -1.19
C PHE A 189 -13.97 -32.27 -0.46
N GLY A 190 -13.78 -33.50 -0.93
CA GLY A 190 -14.21 -34.72 -0.28
C GLY A 190 -13.20 -35.17 0.76
N VAL A 191 -12.71 -36.40 0.65
CA VAL A 191 -11.70 -36.96 1.56
C VAL A 191 -10.32 -36.39 1.23
N LEU A 192 -9.63 -35.85 2.24
CA LEU A 192 -8.29 -35.29 2.06
C LEU A 192 -7.21 -36.39 2.03
N GLY A 193 -6.27 -36.30 1.09
CA GLY A 193 -5.02 -37.07 1.10
C GLY A 193 -5.16 -38.57 0.78
N SER A 194 -6.08 -38.97 -0.10
CA SER A 194 -6.29 -40.38 -0.47
C SER A 194 -5.19 -40.99 -1.37
N SER A 195 -4.30 -40.17 -1.94
CA SER A 195 -3.20 -40.63 -2.79
C SER A 195 -2.05 -41.27 -1.99
N LEU A 196 -1.96 -42.60 -2.07
CA LEU A 196 -0.90 -43.52 -1.61
C LEU A 196 0.43 -42.85 -1.15
N ASN A 197 0.68 -42.84 0.15
CA ASN A 197 1.98 -43.17 0.81
C ASN A 197 1.95 -42.94 2.34
N GLN A 198 0.95 -43.49 3.03
CA GLN A 198 1.04 -43.69 4.48
C GLN A 198 0.96 -45.18 4.79
N SER A 199 2.10 -45.85 4.66
CA SER A 199 2.39 -47.10 5.34
C SER A 199 2.64 -46.86 6.83
N THR A 200 1.62 -46.35 7.51
CA THR A 200 1.55 -46.33 8.98
C THR A 200 0.07 -46.27 9.32
N VAL A 201 -0.56 -47.44 9.25
CA VAL A 201 -1.87 -47.67 9.85
C VAL A 201 -1.69 -47.60 11.36
N SER A 202 -1.63 -46.38 11.88
CA SER A 202 -2.00 -46.08 13.25
C SER A 202 -3.52 -46.21 13.33
N GLN A 203 -4.00 -46.97 14.31
CA GLN A 203 -5.39 -47.40 14.48
C GLN A 203 -6.35 -46.25 14.88
N SER A 204 -6.49 -45.22 14.04
CA SER A 204 -7.46 -44.13 14.21
C SER A 204 -8.31 -43.90 12.94
N SER A 205 -8.58 -44.97 12.19
CA SER A 205 -9.39 -44.98 10.96
C SER A 205 -10.90 -44.75 11.19
N VAL A 206 -11.31 -44.03 12.24
CA VAL A 206 -12.72 -43.94 12.65
C VAL A 206 -13.40 -42.61 12.28
N ASN A 207 -12.70 -41.49 12.12
CA ASN A 207 -13.34 -40.17 11.87
C ASN A 207 -12.67 -39.37 10.74
N ARG A 208 -12.70 -39.87 9.50
CA ARG A 208 -12.34 -39.06 8.32
C ARG A 208 -13.60 -38.36 7.81
N CYS A 209 -13.63 -37.04 7.91
CA CYS A 209 -14.71 -36.25 7.34
C CYS A 209 -14.76 -36.47 5.82
N GLN A 210 -15.97 -36.71 5.29
CA GLN A 210 -16.17 -37.08 3.88
C GLN A 210 -16.48 -35.86 3.01
N LYS A 211 -16.72 -34.70 3.62
CA LYS A 211 -17.09 -33.48 2.93
C LYS A 211 -16.56 -32.27 3.69
N HIS A 212 -15.93 -31.37 2.96
CA HIS A 212 -15.42 -30.12 3.50
C HIS A 212 -16.06 -28.94 2.77
N ARG A 213 -16.16 -27.82 3.48
CA ARG A 213 -16.64 -26.54 2.96
C ARG A 213 -15.52 -25.52 3.03
N VAL A 214 -15.42 -24.66 2.04
CA VAL A 214 -14.34 -23.68 1.90
C VAL A 214 -14.69 -22.42 2.69
N LEU A 215 -13.75 -21.97 3.53
CA LEU A 215 -13.83 -20.74 4.30
C LEU A 215 -13.03 -19.60 3.67
N ASP A 216 -11.81 -19.89 3.23
CA ASP A 216 -10.86 -18.90 2.71
C ASP A 216 -9.80 -19.60 1.83
N ALA A 217 -9.11 -18.86 0.97
CA ALA A 217 -7.97 -19.38 0.20
C ALA A 217 -6.92 -18.30 -0.09
N ALA A 218 -5.66 -18.71 -0.17
CA ALA A 218 -4.54 -17.81 -0.44
C ALA A 218 -3.38 -18.57 -1.09
N PHE A 219 -2.68 -17.92 -2.02
CA PHE A 219 -1.49 -18.49 -2.64
C PHE A 219 -0.32 -18.45 -1.64
N TYR A 220 0.28 -19.62 -1.39
CA TYR A 220 1.46 -19.74 -0.54
C TYR A 220 2.72 -19.32 -1.31
N ASP A 221 2.83 -19.83 -2.53
CA ASP A 221 3.87 -19.51 -3.51
C ASP A 221 3.35 -19.73 -4.95
N ASP A 222 4.26 -19.70 -5.94
CA ASP A 222 3.96 -19.89 -7.37
C ASP A 222 3.39 -21.27 -7.72
N THR A 223 3.53 -22.25 -6.82
CA THR A 223 3.23 -23.65 -7.06
C THR A 223 2.16 -24.21 -6.13
N THR A 224 1.83 -23.52 -5.04
CA THR A 224 0.98 -24.07 -3.98
C THR A 224 -0.12 -23.09 -3.57
N LEU A 225 -1.37 -23.57 -3.64
CA LEU A 225 -2.54 -22.89 -3.12
C LEU A 225 -2.85 -23.42 -1.71
N SER A 226 -2.84 -22.55 -0.72
CA SER A 226 -3.34 -22.88 0.63
C SER A 226 -4.84 -22.62 0.71
N ILE A 227 -5.56 -23.51 1.38
CA ILE A 227 -7.01 -23.46 1.48
C ILE A 227 -7.41 -23.74 2.93
N LEU A 228 -8.28 -22.89 3.46
CA LEU A 228 -8.89 -23.06 4.76
C LEU A 228 -10.28 -23.68 4.57
N LEU A 229 -10.45 -24.87 5.13
CA LEU A 229 -11.64 -25.69 5.04
C LEU A 229 -12.32 -25.80 6.41
N GLN A 230 -13.59 -26.18 6.38
CA GLN A 230 -14.41 -26.57 7.52
C GLN A 230 -14.95 -27.98 7.28
N GLU A 231 -14.78 -28.88 8.25
CA GLU A 231 -15.38 -30.20 8.20
C GLU A 231 -16.93 -30.10 8.24
N ALA A 232 -17.61 -30.76 7.32
CA ALA A 232 -19.08 -30.75 7.23
C ALA A 232 -19.72 -31.85 8.10
N ASP A 233 -19.20 -32.06 9.31
CA ASP A 233 -19.77 -32.97 10.31
C ASP A 233 -20.77 -32.21 11.20
N ASP A 234 -21.86 -32.87 11.61
CA ASP A 234 -22.93 -32.28 12.43
C ASP A 234 -22.48 -32.01 13.88
N THR A 235 -21.39 -32.65 14.33
CA THR A 235 -20.98 -32.63 15.74
C THR A 235 -19.81 -31.68 16.04
N VAL A 236 -18.83 -31.59 15.14
CA VAL A 236 -17.62 -30.79 15.35
C VAL A 236 -17.27 -30.02 14.07
N GLN A 237 -17.35 -28.69 14.15
CA GLN A 237 -17.03 -27.78 13.05
C GLN A 237 -15.54 -27.40 13.06
N ASP A 238 -14.67 -28.42 13.05
CA ASP A 238 -13.24 -28.19 13.05
C ASP A 238 -12.80 -27.61 11.71
N SER A 239 -11.80 -26.73 11.79
CA SER A 239 -11.19 -26.11 10.62
C SER A 239 -9.98 -26.92 10.18
N VAL A 240 -9.73 -27.00 8.88
CA VAL A 240 -8.58 -27.73 8.32
C VAL A 240 -7.82 -26.78 7.40
N LEU A 241 -6.52 -26.68 7.60
CA LEU A 241 -5.64 -25.96 6.67
C LEU A 241 -5.01 -26.99 5.73
N CYS A 242 -5.13 -26.80 4.42
CA CYS A 242 -4.53 -27.73 3.45
C CYS A 242 -3.78 -27.00 2.33
N GLN A 243 -2.86 -27.74 1.70
CA GLN A 243 -2.01 -27.29 0.60
C GLN A 243 -2.29 -28.12 -0.66
N LEU A 244 -2.72 -27.43 -1.70
CA LEU A 244 -3.02 -27.97 -3.01
C LEU A 244 -1.92 -27.55 -4.01
N PRO A 245 -1.12 -28.48 -4.55
CA PRO A 245 -0.17 -28.20 -5.62
C PRO A 245 -0.92 -27.77 -6.88
N ILE A 246 -0.61 -26.59 -7.40
CA ILE A 246 -1.31 -25.99 -8.55
C ILE A 246 -1.11 -26.84 -9.82
N CYS A 247 0.06 -27.46 -9.99
CA CYS A 247 0.34 -28.35 -11.12
C CYS A 247 -0.59 -29.57 -11.19
N SER A 248 -1.18 -30.00 -10.06
CA SER A 248 -2.16 -31.09 -10.05
C SER A 248 -3.46 -30.73 -10.75
N LEU A 249 -3.71 -29.44 -10.99
CA LEU A 249 -4.91 -28.92 -11.64
C LEU A 249 -4.75 -28.75 -13.16
N ASP A 250 -3.53 -28.81 -13.72
CA ASP A 250 -3.29 -28.47 -15.12
C ASP A 250 -4.13 -29.32 -16.09
N ASP A 251 -4.20 -30.64 -15.85
CA ASP A 251 -5.00 -31.59 -16.64
C ASP A 251 -6.50 -31.60 -16.27
N LYS A 252 -6.90 -30.80 -15.27
CA LYS A 252 -8.24 -30.76 -14.68
C LYS A 252 -8.98 -29.46 -14.99
N THR A 253 -8.46 -28.63 -15.88
CA THR A 253 -9.13 -27.40 -16.29
C THR A 253 -9.87 -27.58 -17.61
N SER A 254 -11.02 -26.90 -17.75
CA SER A 254 -11.69 -26.75 -19.04
C SER A 254 -11.41 -25.37 -19.61
N SER A 255 -11.04 -25.33 -20.90
CA SER A 255 -10.88 -24.09 -21.64
C SER A 255 -12.25 -23.45 -21.91
N LEU A 256 -12.40 -22.19 -21.54
CA LEU A 256 -13.64 -21.44 -21.76
C LEU A 256 -13.58 -20.68 -23.09
N PRO A 257 -14.70 -20.57 -23.84
CA PRO A 257 -14.75 -19.76 -25.04
C PRO A 257 -14.58 -18.28 -24.70
N THR A 258 -13.62 -17.62 -25.34
CA THR A 258 -13.25 -16.19 -25.15
C THR A 258 -14.39 -15.20 -25.45
N ASN A 259 -15.52 -15.66 -26.01
CA ASN A 259 -16.66 -14.83 -26.44
C ASN A 259 -17.87 -14.87 -25.51
N SER A 260 -17.71 -15.21 -24.23
CA SER A 260 -18.78 -15.13 -23.23
C SER A 260 -19.05 -13.69 -22.78
N GLN A 261 -19.33 -12.78 -23.73
CA GLN A 261 -19.73 -11.41 -23.40
C GLN A 261 -21.10 -11.44 -22.72
N GLY A 262 -21.11 -11.19 -21.41
CA GLY A 262 -22.32 -10.96 -20.61
C GLY A 262 -22.87 -12.17 -19.87
N THR A 263 -22.38 -13.40 -20.11
CA THR A 263 -22.74 -14.55 -19.28
C THR A 263 -21.79 -14.68 -18.10
N VAL A 264 -22.36 -15.00 -16.94
CA VAL A 264 -21.61 -15.21 -15.70
C VAL A 264 -20.89 -16.55 -15.79
N LEU A 265 -19.57 -16.57 -15.54
CA LEU A 265 -18.77 -17.77 -15.69
C LEU A 265 -19.31 -18.93 -14.85
N THR A 266 -19.67 -18.70 -13.58
CA THR A 266 -20.17 -19.75 -12.68
C THR A 266 -21.50 -20.38 -13.08
N GLU A 267 -22.28 -19.73 -13.96
CA GLU A 267 -23.52 -20.24 -14.54
C GLU A 267 -23.27 -21.12 -15.78
N SER A 268 -22.04 -21.20 -16.27
CA SER A 268 -21.68 -22.03 -17.44
C SER A 268 -21.78 -23.52 -17.13
N GLN A 269 -22.43 -24.27 -18.02
CA GLN A 269 -22.57 -25.72 -17.92
C GLN A 269 -21.26 -26.47 -18.27
N ASP A 270 -20.30 -25.80 -18.91
CA ASP A 270 -19.04 -26.38 -19.38
C ASP A 270 -17.92 -26.40 -18.32
N ILE A 271 -18.22 -25.99 -17.08
CA ILE A 271 -17.24 -25.99 -15.99
C ILE A 271 -17.07 -27.40 -15.45
N LEU A 272 -15.85 -27.94 -15.57
CA LEU A 272 -15.51 -29.21 -14.93
C LEU A 272 -15.53 -29.06 -13.41
N THR A 273 -16.22 -29.97 -12.73
CA THR A 273 -16.19 -30.09 -11.27
C THR A 273 -15.29 -31.25 -10.88
N VAL A 274 -14.31 -31.00 -10.01
CA VAL A 274 -13.30 -31.97 -9.57
C VAL A 274 -13.26 -32.02 -8.05
N ASP A 275 -13.17 -33.24 -7.50
CA ASP A 275 -12.82 -33.43 -6.10
C ASP A 275 -11.31 -33.24 -5.93
N ALA A 276 -10.92 -32.11 -5.36
CA ALA A 276 -9.54 -31.75 -5.10
C ALA A 276 -9.02 -32.34 -3.79
N GLY A 277 -9.86 -33.02 -2.98
CA GLY A 277 -9.44 -33.65 -1.72
C GLY A 277 -8.30 -34.67 -1.92
N GLU A 278 -8.36 -35.45 -3.00
CA GLU A 278 -7.32 -36.43 -3.34
C GLU A 278 -6.01 -35.79 -3.82
N LEU A 279 -6.09 -34.55 -4.32
CA LEU A 279 -4.97 -33.78 -4.86
C LEU A 279 -4.22 -32.99 -3.77
N VAL A 280 -4.78 -32.91 -2.56
CA VAL A 280 -4.15 -32.24 -1.43
C VAL A 280 -2.87 -32.99 -1.04
N SER A 281 -1.77 -32.26 -1.00
CA SER A 281 -0.43 -32.78 -0.64
C SER A 281 -0.24 -32.89 0.88
N HIS A 282 -0.57 -31.81 1.58
CA HIS A 282 -0.44 -31.69 3.03
C HIS A 282 -1.71 -31.08 3.61
N TYR A 283 -2.13 -31.54 4.77
CA TYR A 283 -3.22 -30.92 5.52
C TYR A 283 -2.97 -31.06 7.02
N HIS A 284 -3.43 -30.08 7.78
CA HIS A 284 -3.34 -30.03 9.22
C HIS A 284 -4.70 -29.64 9.80
N ARG A 285 -5.21 -30.46 10.71
CA ARG A 285 -6.51 -30.26 11.38
C ARG A 285 -6.31 -29.30 12.55
N LEU A 286 -7.09 -28.23 12.59
CA LEU A 286 -6.97 -27.18 13.59
C LEU A 286 -7.85 -27.51 14.80
N GLU A 287 -7.31 -28.30 15.73
CA GLU A 287 -8.06 -28.73 16.91
C GLU A 287 -8.50 -27.53 17.78
N ASN A 288 -9.77 -27.59 18.22
CA ASN A 288 -10.41 -26.58 19.07
C ASN A 288 -10.35 -25.15 18.47
N LEU A 289 -10.28 -25.05 17.15
CA LEU A 289 -10.17 -23.80 16.42
C LEU A 289 -11.28 -23.70 15.38
N ARG A 290 -12.19 -22.74 15.60
CA ARG A 290 -13.12 -22.29 14.56
C ARG A 290 -12.49 -21.12 13.82
N ALA A 291 -12.06 -21.35 12.59
CA ALA A 291 -11.35 -20.37 11.80
C ALA A 291 -12.33 -19.42 11.10
N LEU A 292 -11.87 -18.20 10.83
CA LEU A 292 -12.57 -17.20 10.04
C LEU A 292 -11.86 -16.98 8.70
N LYS A 293 -10.57 -16.70 8.79
CA LYS A 293 -9.68 -16.34 7.68
C LYS A 293 -8.26 -16.76 8.03
N PHE A 294 -7.38 -16.73 7.04
CA PHE A 294 -5.97 -16.96 7.26
C PHE A 294 -5.11 -16.10 6.32
N ALA A 295 -3.83 -16.02 6.63
CA ALA A 295 -2.81 -15.44 5.76
C ALA A 295 -1.57 -16.33 5.76
N VAL A 296 -0.90 -16.40 4.62
CA VAL A 296 0.28 -17.25 4.41
C VAL A 296 1.45 -16.45 3.87
N SER A 297 2.65 -16.96 4.10
CA SER A 297 3.86 -16.46 3.47
C SER A 297 4.78 -17.63 3.12
N GLY A 298 4.85 -17.98 1.83
CA GLY A 298 5.79 -19.00 1.34
C GLY A 298 7.24 -18.65 1.60
N SER A 299 7.62 -17.38 1.43
CA SER A 299 9.01 -16.93 1.69
C SER A 299 9.45 -17.10 3.15
N ARG A 300 8.52 -17.03 4.09
CA ARG A 300 8.79 -17.15 5.53
C ARG A 300 8.37 -18.50 6.10
N LYS A 301 7.74 -19.35 5.29
CA LYS A 301 7.26 -20.68 5.66
C LYS A 301 6.29 -20.66 6.84
N VAL A 302 5.42 -19.66 6.88
CA VAL A 302 4.47 -19.48 7.99
C VAL A 302 3.06 -19.27 7.48
N SER A 303 2.10 -19.66 8.31
CA SER A 303 0.71 -19.28 8.18
C SER A 303 0.17 -18.69 9.48
N SER A 304 -0.89 -17.90 9.36
CA SER A 304 -1.58 -17.28 10.49
C SER A 304 -3.07 -17.45 10.30
N VAL A 305 -3.78 -17.98 11.30
CA VAL A 305 -5.21 -18.25 11.24
C VAL A 305 -5.93 -17.38 12.25
N LEU A 306 -6.88 -16.58 11.77
CA LEU A 306 -7.78 -15.77 12.56
C LEU A 306 -8.99 -16.61 12.99
N PHE A 307 -9.33 -16.56 14.27
CA PHE A 307 -10.49 -17.28 14.82
C PHE A 307 -11.79 -16.55 14.48
N LEU A 308 -12.92 -17.28 14.49
CA LEU A 308 -14.28 -16.77 14.26
C LEU A 308 -14.71 -15.65 15.22
N ASN A 309 -14.06 -15.54 16.38
CA ASN A 309 -14.28 -14.42 17.30
C ASN A 309 -13.75 -13.09 16.74
N GLY A 310 -12.81 -13.11 15.78
CA GLY A 310 -12.16 -11.95 15.18
C GLY A 310 -11.09 -11.30 16.05
N ARG A 311 -10.64 -11.97 17.13
CA ARG A 311 -9.71 -11.42 18.13
C ARG A 311 -8.48 -12.29 18.37
N ARG A 312 -8.62 -13.61 18.26
CA ARG A 312 -7.51 -14.54 18.47
C ARG A 312 -6.90 -14.91 17.13
N ILE A 313 -5.57 -14.90 17.06
CA ILE A 313 -4.78 -15.38 15.92
C ILE A 313 -3.87 -16.50 16.43
N ARG A 314 -3.69 -17.55 15.64
CA ARG A 314 -2.68 -18.61 15.88
C ARG A 314 -1.74 -18.66 14.67
N LEU A 315 -0.44 -18.74 14.96
CA LEU A 315 0.61 -18.88 13.95
C LEU A 315 0.98 -20.36 13.81
N PHE A 316 1.34 -20.76 12.60
CA PHE A 316 1.84 -22.10 12.30
C PHE A 316 3.10 -21.96 11.45
N ASP A 317 4.09 -22.79 11.77
CA ASP A 317 5.22 -23.06 10.89
C ASP A 317 4.77 -24.13 9.88
N MET A 318 4.98 -23.88 8.59
CA MET A 318 4.52 -24.76 7.51
C MET A 318 5.58 -25.77 7.07
N ASP A 319 6.81 -25.67 7.62
CA ASP A 319 7.97 -26.46 7.18
C ASP A 319 8.39 -27.55 8.17
N THR A 320 7.86 -27.53 9.39
CA THR A 320 8.11 -28.58 10.38
C THR A 320 7.11 -29.71 10.17
N GLU A 321 7.57 -30.86 9.66
CA GLU A 321 6.86 -32.12 9.90
C GLU A 321 6.74 -32.29 11.42
N GLU A 322 5.53 -32.26 11.94
CA GLU A 322 5.24 -32.21 13.37
C GLU A 322 5.83 -33.45 14.07
N GLU A 323 7.03 -33.32 14.67
CA GLU A 323 7.36 -34.09 15.87
C GLU A 323 6.45 -33.54 16.99
N GLU A 324 5.27 -34.15 17.12
CA GLU A 324 4.31 -33.87 18.18
C GLU A 324 4.98 -34.00 19.56
N ASP A 325 5.27 -32.87 20.19
CA ASP A 325 5.24 -32.76 21.65
C ASP A 325 4.22 -31.67 22.02
N PRO A 326 3.00 -32.03 22.49
CA PRO A 326 1.85 -31.12 22.63
C PRO A 326 1.99 -30.06 23.74
N SER A 327 3.20 -29.86 24.28
CA SER A 327 3.46 -29.00 25.45
C SER A 327 4.15 -27.68 25.14
N THR A 328 4.52 -27.39 23.88
CA THR A 328 5.45 -26.28 23.59
C THR A 328 5.02 -25.29 22.52
N MET A 329 3.74 -24.95 22.35
CA MET A 329 3.36 -23.76 21.55
C MET A 329 2.13 -23.04 22.09
N ASP A 330 2.20 -22.56 23.33
CA ASP A 330 1.34 -21.47 23.79
C ASP A 330 2.11 -20.13 23.74
N SER A 331 2.64 -19.78 22.57
CA SER A 331 3.05 -18.41 22.27
C SER A 331 1.83 -17.62 21.81
N SER A 332 0.81 -17.54 22.67
CA SER A 332 -0.26 -16.57 22.51
C SER A 332 0.31 -15.19 22.84
N MET A 333 0.70 -14.42 21.81
CA MET A 333 0.98 -13.00 21.98
C MET A 333 -0.31 -12.28 22.40
N ASN A 334 -0.49 -12.10 23.71
CA ASN A 334 -1.46 -11.18 24.29
C ASN A 334 -1.01 -9.74 23.97
N LEU A 335 -1.40 -9.24 22.80
CA LEU A 335 -1.22 -7.84 22.38
C LEU A 335 -2.29 -6.91 22.98
N THR A 336 -2.63 -7.12 24.25
CA THR A 336 -3.58 -6.27 25.00
C THR A 336 -3.11 -6.11 26.44
N GLN A 337 -2.01 -5.40 26.69
CA GLN A 337 -1.65 -4.86 28.01
C GLN A 337 -0.48 -3.86 27.91
N SER A 338 -0.70 -2.69 27.29
CA SER A 338 0.12 -1.48 27.56
C SER A 338 -0.53 -0.21 26.98
N GLU A 339 -1.80 0.04 27.27
CA GLU A 339 -2.48 1.33 26.99
C GLU A 339 -3.27 1.82 28.22
N SER A 340 -2.73 1.63 29.43
CA SER A 340 -3.36 2.11 30.66
C SER A 340 -2.45 2.87 31.62
N ASP A 341 -1.28 3.36 31.17
CA ASP A 341 -0.35 4.14 32.03
C ASP A 341 0.12 5.48 31.43
N ILE A 342 -0.50 5.98 30.34
CA ILE A 342 -0.14 7.30 29.75
C ILE A 342 -1.22 8.37 30.01
N SER A 343 -2.29 8.06 30.75
CA SER A 343 -3.45 8.96 30.92
C SER A 343 -3.54 9.68 32.29
N GLN A 344 -2.48 9.69 33.11
CA GLN A 344 -2.54 10.28 34.47
C GLN A 344 -1.40 11.25 34.83
N ASN A 345 -0.77 11.91 33.86
CA ASN A 345 0.24 12.94 34.16
C ASN A 345 0.08 14.25 33.36
N ILE A 346 -1.15 14.73 33.22
CA ILE A 346 -1.39 16.17 32.95
C ILE A 346 -2.33 16.68 34.04
N THR A 347 -1.72 16.94 35.19
CA THR A 347 -2.29 17.72 36.26
C THR A 347 -2.55 19.13 35.76
N THR A 348 -3.76 19.60 36.03
CA THR A 348 -4.16 20.99 36.17
C THR A 348 -3.04 21.88 36.72
N GLU A 349 -2.53 22.80 35.91
CA GLU A 349 -2.10 24.12 36.38
C GLU A 349 -3.01 25.16 35.73
N SER A 350 -3.90 25.70 36.57
CA SER A 350 -4.48 27.02 36.42
C SER A 350 -3.36 28.05 36.51
N ILE A 351 -3.40 29.12 35.69
CA ILE A 351 -3.08 30.49 36.09
C ILE A 351 -3.68 31.45 35.04
N ASP A 352 -4.34 32.46 35.59
CA ASP A 352 -5.06 33.56 34.98
C ASP A 352 -4.23 34.43 34.01
N ILE A 353 -4.88 34.92 32.94
CA ILE A 353 -5.26 36.34 32.68
C ILE A 353 -6.15 36.38 31.44
#